data_AF-A0A7F8RUH6-F1
#
_entry.id   AF-A0A7F8RUH6-F1
#
_cell.length_a   1.000
_cell.length_b   1.000
_cell.length_c   1.000
_cell.angle_alpha   90.00
_cell.angle_beta   90.00
_cell.angle_gamma   90.00
#
_symmetry.space_group_name_H-M   'P 1'
#
loop_
_entity.id
_entity.type
_entity.pdbx_description
1 polymer ?
#
loop_
_entity_poly.entity_id
_entity_poly.type
_entity_poly.pdbx_seq_one_letter_code
_entity_poly.pdbx_strand_id
1 'polypeptide(L)'
;MWIPTEHEKYGVVIASFRGTVPYGLSLEIGDTVQILEKCDGWYRGFALKNPNVKGIFPSSYIHLKNACVKNKGQFEMVIPTEDSVITEMTSTLRDWGTMWKQLYVRNEGDLFHRLWHIMNEILDLRRQVLVGHLTHDRMKDVKRHITARLDWGNEQLGLDLVPRKEYAMVDPEDISITELYRLMEHRHRKKDTPVQASNHHLFVQMKSLMCSNLGEELEVIFSLFDSKENRPISERFFLRLNRNGLPKAPDKPERHCSLFVDLGSSELRRDIYITVHIIRIGRMGAGEKKNACSVQYRRPFGCAVLSIADLLTGETKDDLILKVYMCNTESEWYQIHENIIKKLNARYNLTGSNAGECVGLADSPSTFHFSPFILHICVRRR
;
A
#
# COMPACT_ATOMS: atom_id res chain seq x y z
N MET A 1 32.93 -39.32 8.54
CA MET A 1 31.43 -39.25 8.45
C MET A 1 31.03 -37.80 8.69
N TRP A 2 30.04 -37.27 7.96
CA TRP A 2 29.58 -35.89 8.15
C TRP A 2 28.81 -35.76 9.47
N ILE A 3 29.18 -34.76 10.28
CA ILE A 3 28.59 -34.50 11.59
C ILE A 3 28.01 -33.08 11.58
N PRO A 4 26.73 -32.88 11.93
CA PRO A 4 26.15 -31.56 12.09
C PRO A 4 26.96 -30.70 13.07
N THR A 5 27.24 -29.45 12.71
CA THR A 5 27.92 -28.52 13.62
C THR A 5 26.93 -27.97 14.64
N GLU A 6 27.38 -27.77 15.89
CA GLU A 6 26.56 -27.14 16.94
C GLU A 6 26.98 -25.69 17.20
N HIS A 7 28.29 -25.41 17.14
CA HIS A 7 28.87 -24.09 17.44
C HIS A 7 29.48 -23.41 16.21
N GLU A 8 30.08 -24.20 15.31
CA GLU A 8 30.70 -23.72 14.08
C GLU A 8 29.61 -23.50 13.03
N LYS A 9 28.89 -22.38 13.15
CA LYS A 9 27.71 -22.06 12.33
C LYS A 9 27.93 -20.95 11.33
N TYR A 10 28.88 -20.05 11.61
CA TYR A 10 29.13 -18.87 10.81
C TYR A 10 30.63 -18.67 10.62
N GLY A 11 31.02 -18.29 9.41
CA GLY A 11 32.42 -17.99 9.10
C GLY A 11 32.57 -17.07 7.91
N VAL A 12 33.79 -16.54 7.78
CA VAL A 12 34.22 -15.73 6.66
C VAL A 12 35.36 -16.42 5.95
N VAL A 13 35.29 -16.46 4.63
CA VAL A 13 36.31 -17.08 3.77
C VAL A 13 37.57 -16.20 3.79
N ILE A 14 38.71 -16.76 4.17
CA ILE A 14 40.01 -16.06 4.25
C ILE A 14 40.93 -16.34 3.05
N ALA A 15 40.58 -17.32 2.22
CA ALA A 15 41.25 -17.62 0.96
C ALA A 15 40.23 -18.12 -0.07
N SER A 16 40.36 -17.70 -1.32
CA SER A 16 39.44 -18.13 -2.38
C SER A 16 39.58 -19.62 -2.68
N PHE A 17 38.46 -20.32 -2.83
CA PHE A 17 38.39 -21.74 -3.15
C PHE A 17 37.58 -21.94 -4.43
N ARG A 18 38.17 -22.54 -5.46
CA ARG A 18 37.54 -22.68 -6.79
C ARG A 18 36.48 -23.78 -6.88
N GLY A 19 36.32 -24.61 -5.84
CA GLY A 19 35.33 -25.70 -5.85
C GLY A 19 35.66 -26.84 -6.84
N THR A 20 36.92 -27.07 -7.18
CA THR A 20 37.34 -28.07 -8.19
C THR A 20 37.17 -29.53 -7.77
N VAL A 21 36.72 -29.79 -6.55
CA VAL A 21 36.45 -31.13 -6.02
C VAL A 21 34.97 -31.51 -6.23
N PRO A 22 34.61 -32.79 -6.24
CA PRO A 22 33.21 -33.21 -6.25
C PRO A 22 32.43 -32.55 -5.12
N TYR A 23 31.27 -31.98 -5.46
CA TYR A 23 30.41 -31.20 -4.54
C TYR A 23 31.07 -29.96 -3.93
N GLY A 24 32.20 -29.50 -4.47
CA GLY A 24 32.92 -28.31 -4.01
C GLY A 24 32.11 -27.03 -4.23
N LEU A 25 31.99 -26.21 -3.19
CA LEU A 25 31.37 -24.89 -3.29
C LEU A 25 32.44 -23.85 -3.66
N SER A 26 32.29 -23.17 -4.80
CA SER A 26 33.19 -22.07 -5.14
C SER A 26 32.94 -20.88 -4.21
N LEU A 27 34.01 -20.37 -3.59
CA LEU A 27 33.99 -19.31 -2.60
C LEU A 27 35.10 -18.29 -2.88
N GLU A 28 34.80 -17.02 -2.69
CA GLU A 28 35.76 -15.92 -2.82
C GLU A 28 36.16 -15.40 -1.44
N ILE A 29 37.39 -14.88 -1.33
CA ILE A 29 37.85 -14.22 -0.12
C ILE A 29 36.84 -13.14 0.34
N GLY A 30 36.47 -13.18 1.61
CA GLY A 30 35.47 -12.31 2.22
C GLY A 30 34.03 -12.80 2.12
N ASP A 31 33.74 -13.88 1.39
CA ASP A 31 32.41 -14.50 1.42
C ASP A 31 32.03 -14.94 2.83
N THR A 32 30.78 -14.71 3.19
CA THR A 32 30.20 -15.18 4.45
C THR A 32 29.49 -16.50 4.20
N VAL A 33 29.74 -17.49 5.04
CA VAL A 33 29.18 -18.83 4.91
C VAL A 33 28.42 -19.25 6.16
N GLN A 34 27.33 -19.98 5.94
CA GLN A 34 26.67 -20.75 7.00
C GLN A 34 27.16 -22.20 6.90
N ILE A 35 27.65 -22.71 8.02
CA ILE A 35 28.20 -24.06 8.13
C ILE A 35 27.12 -24.96 8.73
N LEU A 36 26.86 -26.08 8.08
CA LEU A 36 25.84 -27.05 8.48
C LEU A 36 26.47 -28.29 9.12
N GLU A 37 27.52 -28.81 8.49
CA GLU A 37 28.16 -30.07 8.87
C GLU A 37 29.68 -29.97 8.69
N LYS A 38 30.41 -30.87 9.36
CA LYS A 38 31.86 -31.04 9.23
C LYS A 38 32.27 -32.49 9.05
N CYS A 39 33.37 -32.71 8.33
CA CYS A 39 34.01 -34.02 8.17
C CYS A 39 35.50 -33.82 7.86
N ASP A 40 36.41 -34.35 8.69
CA ASP A 40 37.84 -34.49 8.40
C ASP A 40 38.52 -33.27 7.74
N GLY A 41 38.36 -32.08 8.34
CA GLY A 41 38.96 -30.84 7.83
C GLY A 41 38.17 -30.17 6.70
N TRP A 42 36.95 -30.63 6.42
CA TRP A 42 36.00 -30.02 5.50
C TRP A 42 34.74 -29.59 6.22
N TYR A 43 34.17 -28.48 5.77
CA TYR A 43 32.83 -28.04 6.09
C TYR A 43 31.90 -28.27 4.91
N ARG A 44 30.62 -28.46 5.21
CA ARG A 44 29.51 -28.44 4.26
C ARG A 44 28.55 -27.34 4.66
N GLY A 45 28.14 -26.54 3.69
CA GLY A 45 27.32 -25.36 3.93
C GLY A 45 26.98 -24.64 2.65
N PHE A 46 26.67 -23.35 2.79
CA PHE A 46 26.36 -22.47 1.67
C PHE A 46 26.89 -21.05 1.94
N ALA A 47 27.12 -20.29 0.87
CA ALA A 47 27.40 -18.86 0.99
C ALA A 47 26.10 -18.10 1.25
N LEU A 48 26.11 -17.14 2.17
CA LEU A 48 24.91 -16.36 2.52
C LEU A 48 24.33 -15.59 1.32
N LYS A 49 25.19 -15.21 0.35
CA LYS A 49 24.77 -14.58 -0.91
C LYS A 49 23.99 -15.51 -1.84
N ASN A 50 24.09 -16.83 -1.66
CA ASN A 50 23.37 -17.82 -2.46
C ASN A 50 23.04 -19.08 -1.64
N PRO A 51 22.01 -19.04 -0.77
CA PRO A 51 21.67 -20.14 0.15
C PRO A 51 21.21 -21.44 -0.53
N ASN A 52 20.75 -21.33 -1.78
CA ASN A 52 20.22 -22.46 -2.54
C ASN A 52 21.31 -23.43 -3.01
N VAL A 53 22.56 -22.97 -3.09
CA VAL A 53 23.70 -23.78 -3.54
C VAL A 53 24.49 -24.25 -2.33
N LYS A 54 24.35 -25.54 -2.01
CA LYS A 54 25.10 -26.20 -0.93
C LYS A 54 26.28 -26.96 -1.51
N GLY A 55 27.40 -26.92 -0.80
CA GLY A 55 28.59 -27.69 -1.17
C GLY A 55 29.61 -27.74 -0.04
N ILE A 56 30.75 -28.34 -0.34
CA ILE A 56 31.84 -28.56 0.61
C ILE A 56 33.00 -27.59 0.37
N PHE A 57 33.68 -27.20 1.44
CA PHE A 57 34.84 -26.31 1.39
C PHE A 57 35.80 -26.62 2.55
N PRO A 58 37.12 -26.40 2.39
CA PRO A 58 38.09 -26.72 3.42
C PRO A 58 37.88 -25.85 4.67
N SER A 59 37.98 -26.45 5.87
CA SER A 59 37.84 -25.69 7.11
C SER A 59 38.97 -24.68 7.30
N SER A 60 40.17 -24.98 6.81
CA SER A 60 41.34 -24.08 6.86
C SER A 60 41.17 -22.79 6.06
N TYR A 61 40.17 -22.71 5.18
CA TYR A 61 39.88 -21.53 4.37
C TYR A 61 38.85 -20.61 5.04
N ILE A 62 38.37 -20.97 6.23
CA ILE A 62 37.28 -20.31 6.91
C ILE A 62 37.74 -19.81 8.27
N HIS A 63 37.57 -18.51 8.50
CA HIS A 63 37.68 -17.91 9.81
C HIS A 63 36.31 -17.91 10.49
N LEU A 64 36.18 -18.67 11.57
CA LEU A 64 34.94 -18.78 12.33
C LEU A 64 34.63 -17.46 13.04
N LYS A 65 33.36 -17.06 13.04
CA LYS A 65 32.88 -15.88 13.74
C LYS A 65 31.70 -16.26 14.63
N ASN A 66 31.57 -15.54 15.74
CA ASN A 66 30.48 -15.76 16.69
C ASN A 66 29.14 -15.38 16.04
N ALA A 67 28.15 -16.26 16.22
CA ALA A 67 26.79 -16.07 15.77
C ALA A 67 25.81 -16.69 16.77
N CYS A 68 24.66 -16.07 16.95
CA CYS A 68 23.54 -16.67 17.65
C CYS A 68 22.64 -17.42 16.65
N VAL A 69 22.08 -18.54 17.11
CA VAL A 69 21.22 -19.39 16.30
C VAL A 69 19.79 -19.27 16.80
N LYS A 70 18.89 -18.78 15.94
CA LYS A 70 17.44 -18.82 16.15
C LYS A 70 16.83 -19.99 15.37
N ASN A 71 15.70 -20.52 15.84
CA ASN A 71 14.92 -21.58 15.17
C ASN A 71 15.72 -22.86 14.85
N LYS A 72 16.36 -23.46 15.86
CA LYS A 72 17.11 -24.71 15.71
C LYS A 72 16.27 -25.77 14.97
N GLY A 73 16.83 -26.37 13.92
CA GLY A 73 16.16 -27.37 13.08
C GLY A 73 16.29 -27.06 11.59
N GLN A 74 15.26 -27.38 10.80
CA GLN A 74 15.29 -27.23 9.34
C GLN A 74 15.33 -25.76 8.86
N PHE A 75 14.89 -24.82 9.71
CA PHE A 75 14.81 -23.38 9.42
C PHE A 75 15.78 -22.57 10.29
N GLU A 76 16.96 -23.14 10.53
CA GLU A 76 17.99 -22.51 11.36
C GLU A 76 18.43 -21.16 10.79
N MET A 77 18.26 -20.10 11.58
CA MET A 77 18.74 -18.75 11.25
C MET A 77 19.98 -18.40 12.06
N VAL A 78 21.07 -18.12 11.36
CA VAL A 78 22.35 -17.76 11.96
C VAL A 78 22.55 -16.26 11.86
N ILE A 79 22.59 -15.60 13.01
CA ILE A 79 22.69 -14.14 13.13
C ILE A 79 24.05 -13.82 13.77
N PRO A 80 24.94 -13.07 13.08
CA PRO A 80 26.22 -12.68 13.66
C PRO A 80 26.03 -11.93 14.98
N THR A 81 26.89 -12.17 15.98
CA THR A 81 26.83 -11.43 17.26
C THR A 81 27.44 -10.03 17.17
N GLU A 82 27.97 -9.66 16.01
CA GLU A 82 28.49 -8.32 15.77
C GLU A 82 27.36 -7.29 15.85
N ASP A 83 27.72 -6.05 16.14
CA ASP A 83 26.76 -4.95 16.17
C ASP A 83 25.97 -4.89 14.85
N SER A 84 24.65 -4.78 14.93
CA SER A 84 23.77 -4.83 13.77
C SER A 84 24.16 -3.77 12.73
N VAL A 85 24.61 -2.60 13.18
CA VAL A 85 25.07 -1.52 12.30
C VAL A 85 26.29 -1.97 11.48
N ILE A 86 27.22 -2.74 12.06
CA ILE A 86 28.41 -3.24 11.34
C ILE A 86 28.02 -4.27 10.29
N THR A 87 27.08 -5.18 10.64
CA THR A 87 26.59 -6.18 9.69
C THR A 87 25.89 -5.52 8.52
N GLU A 88 25.08 -4.50 8.79
CA GLU A 88 24.36 -3.74 7.78
C GLU A 88 25.29 -2.92 6.88
N MET A 89 26.27 -2.20 7.43
CA MET A 89 27.28 -1.51 6.63
C MET A 89 27.94 -2.47 5.63
N THR A 90 28.23 -3.70 6.08
CA THR A 90 28.89 -4.70 5.26
C THR A 90 28.00 -5.21 4.12
N SER A 91 26.71 -5.47 4.38
CA SER A 91 25.77 -5.86 3.32
C SER A 91 25.49 -4.72 2.35
N THR A 92 25.17 -3.53 2.87
CA THR A 92 24.80 -2.37 2.06
C THR A 92 25.95 -1.93 1.13
N LEU A 93 27.20 -1.95 1.60
CA LEU A 93 28.35 -1.64 0.75
C LEU A 93 28.56 -2.66 -0.37
N ARG A 94 28.20 -3.94 -0.16
CA ARG A 94 28.26 -4.95 -1.24
C ARG A 94 27.20 -4.67 -2.30
N ASP A 95 25.98 -4.38 -1.87
CA ASP A 95 24.87 -4.07 -2.76
C ASP A 95 25.16 -2.79 -3.56
N TRP A 96 25.57 -1.72 -2.88
CA TRP A 96 25.97 -0.48 -3.52
C TRP A 96 27.18 -0.67 -4.43
N GLY A 97 28.14 -1.53 -4.09
CA GLY A 97 29.26 -1.84 -4.97
C GLY A 97 28.83 -2.40 -6.34
N THR A 98 27.74 -3.17 -6.38
CA THR A 98 27.16 -3.62 -7.66
C THR A 98 26.48 -2.48 -8.41
N MET A 99 25.66 -1.67 -7.73
CA MET A 99 24.94 -0.55 -8.33
C MET A 99 25.90 0.55 -8.80
N TRP A 100 26.94 0.86 -8.05
CA TRP A 100 27.98 1.82 -8.39
C TRP A 100 28.65 1.50 -9.72
N LYS A 101 28.97 0.23 -9.99
CA LYS A 101 29.48 -0.20 -11.30
C LYS A 101 28.44 0.02 -12.42
N GLN A 102 27.15 -0.17 -12.13
CA GLN A 102 26.09 0.09 -13.10
C GLN A 102 25.94 1.58 -13.41
N LEU A 103 26.10 2.46 -12.42
CA LEU A 103 26.08 3.92 -12.63
C LEU A 103 27.15 4.36 -13.64
N TYR A 104 28.35 3.77 -13.58
CA TYR A 104 29.40 4.02 -14.56
C TYR A 104 28.96 3.63 -15.98
N VAL A 105 28.39 2.43 -16.14
CA VAL A 105 27.90 1.93 -17.44
C VAL A 105 26.76 2.78 -17.99
N ARG A 106 25.87 3.28 -17.11
CA ARG A 106 24.76 4.17 -17.47
C ARG A 106 25.16 5.64 -17.66
N ASN A 107 26.44 5.96 -17.47
CA ASN A 107 26.98 7.31 -17.57
C ASN A 107 26.37 8.32 -16.58
N GLU A 108 26.02 7.88 -15.37
CA GLU A 108 25.51 8.72 -14.26
C GLU A 108 26.68 9.25 -13.38
N GLY A 109 27.57 10.04 -13.99
CA GLY A 109 28.85 10.43 -13.38
C GLY A 109 28.75 11.13 -12.01
N ASP A 110 27.80 12.05 -11.83
CA ASP A 110 27.63 12.77 -10.57
C ASP A 110 27.28 11.84 -9.41
N LEU A 111 26.31 10.95 -9.62
CA LEU A 111 25.89 10.00 -8.60
C LEU A 111 26.98 8.95 -8.35
N PHE A 112 27.69 8.52 -9.40
CA PHE A 112 28.84 7.63 -9.29
C PHE A 112 29.91 8.18 -8.34
N HIS A 113 30.32 9.44 -8.50
CA HIS A 113 31.33 10.07 -7.65
C HIS A 113 30.82 10.32 -6.22
N ARG A 114 29.59 10.83 -6.06
CA ARG A 114 29.01 11.04 -4.72
C ARG A 114 28.90 9.72 -3.95
N LEU A 115 28.39 8.66 -4.59
CA LEU A 115 28.26 7.36 -3.97
C LEU A 115 29.62 6.78 -3.57
N TRP A 116 30.64 6.92 -4.42
CA TRP A 116 32.01 6.52 -4.09
C TRP A 116 32.53 7.21 -2.83
N HIS A 117 32.33 8.52 -2.69
CA HIS A 117 32.72 9.26 -1.48
C HIS A 117 32.00 8.73 -0.23
N ILE A 118 30.69 8.51 -0.30
CA ILE A 118 29.93 7.98 0.83
C ILE A 118 30.35 6.55 1.16
N MET A 119 30.61 5.70 0.17
CA MET A 119 31.08 4.33 0.40
C MET A 119 32.41 4.32 1.15
N ASN A 120 33.36 5.19 0.80
CA ASN A 120 34.63 5.30 1.51
C ASN A 120 34.46 5.87 2.91
N GLU A 121 33.61 6.87 3.09
CA GLU A 121 33.29 7.40 4.42
C GLU A 121 32.71 6.29 5.33
N ILE A 122 31.79 5.47 4.82
CA ILE A 122 31.25 4.33 5.57
C ILE A 122 32.35 3.30 5.88
N LEU A 123 33.27 3.02 4.96
CA LEU A 123 34.41 2.14 5.23
C LEU A 123 35.31 2.68 6.36
N ASP A 124 35.56 3.99 6.40
CA ASP A 124 36.36 4.62 7.46
C ASP A 124 35.63 4.61 8.81
N LEU A 125 34.33 4.93 8.81
CA LEU A 125 33.49 4.81 10.02
C LEU A 125 33.47 3.36 10.53
N ARG A 126 33.43 2.37 9.63
CA ARG A 126 33.47 0.95 10.01
C ARG A 126 34.77 0.61 10.72
N ARG A 127 35.90 1.10 10.21
CA ARG A 127 37.21 0.93 10.87
C ARG A 127 37.18 1.56 12.27
N GLN A 128 36.63 2.76 12.40
CA GLN A 128 36.53 3.45 13.69
C GLN A 128 35.72 2.67 14.73
N VAL A 129 34.57 2.11 14.34
CA VAL A 129 33.73 1.30 15.22
C VAL A 129 34.43 0.00 15.62
N LEU A 130 35.10 -0.68 14.68
CA LEU A 130 35.78 -1.95 14.92
C LEU A 130 37.03 -1.83 15.81
N VAL A 131 37.66 -0.65 15.87
CA VAL A 131 38.81 -0.40 16.76
C VAL A 131 38.41 -0.45 18.25
N GLY A 132 37.13 -0.23 18.58
CA GLY A 132 36.58 -0.55 19.91
C GLY A 132 36.99 0.40 21.05
N HIS A 133 37.64 1.54 20.78
CA HIS A 133 38.07 2.50 21.80
C HIS A 133 37.09 3.67 22.04
N LEU A 134 35.86 3.57 21.56
CA LEU A 134 34.86 4.64 21.70
C LEU A 134 34.08 4.50 23.00
N THR A 135 33.84 5.63 23.68
CA THR A 135 32.87 5.70 24.78
C THR A 135 31.45 5.46 24.26
N HIS A 136 30.52 5.12 25.15
CA HIS A 136 29.13 4.85 24.76
C HIS A 136 28.48 6.02 24.01
N ASP A 137 28.68 7.26 24.48
CA ASP A 137 28.13 8.45 23.83
C ASP A 137 28.77 8.70 22.45
N ARG A 138 30.09 8.50 22.33
CA ARG A 138 30.77 8.60 21.03
C ARG A 138 30.33 7.52 20.06
N MET A 139 30.11 6.30 20.54
CA MET A 139 29.56 5.21 19.74
C MET A 139 28.16 5.54 19.24
N LYS A 140 27.31 6.15 20.08
CA LYS A 140 25.96 6.59 19.72
C LYS A 140 25.97 7.61 18.58
N ASP A 141 26.85 8.60 18.65
CA ASP A 141 26.99 9.62 17.60
C ASP A 141 27.51 9.01 16.29
N VAL A 142 28.49 8.11 16.36
CA VAL A 142 29.03 7.41 15.19
C VAL A 142 27.96 6.52 14.54
N LYS A 143 27.19 5.75 15.32
CA LYS A 143 26.06 4.96 14.80
C LYS A 143 25.02 5.82 14.12
N ARG A 144 24.66 6.95 14.72
CA ARG A 144 23.73 7.91 14.11
C ARG A 144 24.26 8.40 12.76
N HIS A 145 25.53 8.76 12.69
CA HIS A 145 26.16 9.22 11.46
C HIS A 145 26.18 8.13 10.38
N ILE A 146 26.56 6.90 10.75
CA ILE A 146 26.55 5.74 9.85
C ILE A 146 25.14 5.51 9.28
N THR A 147 24.13 5.41 10.13
CA THR A 147 22.74 5.16 9.68
C THR A 147 22.24 6.26 8.77
N ALA A 148 22.54 7.53 9.05
CA ALA A 148 22.19 8.64 8.16
C ALA A 148 22.84 8.53 6.77
N ARG A 149 24.10 8.09 6.69
CA ARG A 149 24.79 7.86 5.41
C ARG A 149 24.22 6.67 4.63
N LEU A 150 23.95 5.56 5.33
CA LEU A 150 23.28 4.39 4.74
C LEU A 150 21.92 4.77 4.17
N ASP A 151 21.11 5.47 4.94
CA ASP A 151 19.77 5.86 4.51
C ASP A 151 19.82 6.83 3.31
N TRP A 152 20.77 7.78 3.30
CA TRP A 152 20.98 8.67 2.16
C TRP A 152 21.34 7.90 0.89
N GLY A 153 22.27 6.95 0.96
CA GLY A 153 22.67 6.21 -0.24
C GLY A 153 21.58 5.28 -0.77
N ASN A 154 20.80 4.65 0.12
CA ASN A 154 19.60 3.89 -0.29
C ASN A 154 18.60 4.81 -1.00
N GLU A 155 18.38 5.99 -0.45
CA GLU A 155 17.49 6.98 -1.05
C GLU A 155 17.94 7.44 -2.44
N GLN A 156 19.25 7.70 -2.63
CA GLN A 156 19.78 8.12 -3.94
C GLN A 156 19.75 6.98 -4.98
N LEU A 157 19.86 5.74 -4.53
CA LEU A 157 19.83 4.55 -5.37
C LEU A 157 18.41 4.02 -5.63
N GLY A 158 17.39 4.64 -5.02
CA GLY A 158 16.00 4.18 -5.13
C GLY A 158 15.74 2.83 -4.45
N LEU A 159 16.52 2.51 -3.43
CA LEU A 159 16.35 1.32 -2.60
C LEU A 159 15.37 1.59 -1.44
N ASP A 160 14.86 0.51 -0.87
CA ASP A 160 13.99 0.58 0.30
C ASP A 160 14.71 1.25 1.49
N LEU A 161 13.98 2.14 2.15
CA LEU A 161 14.43 2.77 3.38
C LEU A 161 14.20 1.82 4.56
N VAL A 162 15.18 1.74 5.45
CA VAL A 162 15.14 0.86 6.62
C VAL A 162 14.52 1.61 7.80
N PRO A 163 13.39 1.14 8.37
CA PRO A 163 12.84 1.73 9.59
C PRO A 163 13.71 1.36 10.80
N ARG A 164 14.07 2.37 11.62
CA ARG A 164 15.02 2.20 12.72
C ARG A 164 14.49 2.69 14.07
N LYS A 165 14.84 1.97 15.13
CA LYS A 165 14.72 2.39 16.52
C LYS A 165 16.07 2.19 17.18
N GLU A 166 16.58 3.23 17.85
CA GLU A 166 17.93 3.20 18.47
C GLU A 166 19.05 2.74 17.53
N TYR A 167 19.00 3.17 16.25
CA TYR A 167 19.96 2.85 15.19
C TYR A 167 19.92 1.41 14.66
N ALA A 168 19.12 0.53 15.24
CA ALA A 168 18.89 -0.83 14.74
C ALA A 168 17.63 -0.88 13.87
N MET A 169 17.61 -1.81 12.91
CA MET A 169 16.41 -2.15 12.16
C MET A 169 15.32 -2.66 13.12
N VAL A 170 14.08 -2.20 12.93
CA VAL A 170 12.95 -2.66 13.75
C VAL A 170 12.54 -4.08 13.34
N ASP A 171 12.21 -4.93 14.33
CA ASP A 171 11.65 -6.25 14.07
C ASP A 171 10.15 -6.09 13.72
N PRO A 172 9.67 -6.64 12.58
CA PRO A 172 8.25 -6.62 12.22
C PRO A 172 7.33 -7.20 13.30
N GLU A 173 7.80 -8.14 14.12
CA GLU A 173 7.01 -8.75 15.18
C GLU A 173 6.92 -7.86 16.44
N ASP A 174 7.85 -6.92 16.60
CA ASP A 174 7.93 -6.03 17.79
C ASP A 174 7.32 -4.64 17.56
N ILE A 175 6.90 -4.31 16.33
CA ILE A 175 6.39 -2.98 15.98
C ILE A 175 4.95 -3.04 15.44
N SER A 176 4.08 -2.18 15.96
CA SER A 176 2.72 -2.04 15.43
C SER A 176 2.74 -1.33 14.06
N ILE A 177 1.78 -1.66 13.19
CA ILE A 177 1.66 -1.02 11.87
C ILE A 177 1.52 0.51 11.95
N THR A 178 0.87 1.02 13.01
CA THR A 178 0.73 2.46 13.24
C THR A 178 2.01 3.12 13.70
N GLU A 179 2.80 2.45 14.55
CA GLU A 179 4.12 2.95 14.97
C GLU A 179 5.10 2.93 13.80
N LEU A 180 5.10 1.86 13.00
CA LEU A 180 5.88 1.77 11.77
C LEU A 180 5.54 2.88 10.79
N TYR A 181 4.25 3.12 10.54
CA TYR A 181 3.80 4.22 9.68
C TYR A 181 4.33 5.57 10.18
N ARG A 182 4.20 5.88 11.47
CA ARG A 182 4.69 7.15 12.04
C ARG A 182 6.21 7.30 11.92
N LEU A 183 6.97 6.21 12.10
CA LEU A 183 8.43 6.22 11.92
C LEU A 183 8.81 6.57 10.48
N MET A 184 8.06 6.05 9.51
CA MET A 184 8.32 6.24 8.08
C MET A 184 7.75 7.55 7.53
N GLU A 185 6.63 8.04 8.06
CA GLU A 185 5.96 9.27 7.64
C GLU A 185 6.90 10.48 7.69
N HIS A 186 7.66 10.62 8.78
CA HIS A 186 8.65 11.69 8.96
C HIS A 186 9.81 11.62 7.95
N ARG A 187 10.02 10.45 7.33
CA ARG A 187 11.11 10.19 6.38
C ARG A 187 10.66 10.43 4.94
N HIS A 188 9.42 10.07 4.60
CA HIS A 188 8.81 10.38 3.30
C HIS A 188 8.47 11.87 3.15
N ARG A 189 8.04 12.55 4.23
CA ARG A 189 7.70 13.97 4.20
C ARG A 189 8.85 14.93 3.90
N LYS A 190 10.11 14.47 3.91
CA LYS A 190 11.25 15.35 3.55
C LYS A 190 11.39 15.60 2.05
N LYS A 191 10.71 14.82 1.20
CA LYS A 191 10.75 14.98 -0.27
C LYS A 191 9.56 15.71 -0.86
N ASP A 192 8.43 15.73 -0.16
CA ASP A 192 7.31 16.58 -0.54
C ASP A 192 7.47 17.94 0.14
N THR A 193 7.60 18.98 -0.68
CA THR A 193 7.23 20.36 -0.28
C THR A 193 5.96 20.25 0.56
N PRO A 194 5.84 20.90 1.74
CA PRO A 194 4.68 20.70 2.60
C PRO A 194 3.43 20.87 1.75
N VAL A 195 2.73 19.74 1.49
CA VAL A 195 1.46 19.77 0.78
C VAL A 195 0.60 20.66 1.66
N GLN A 196 0.34 21.85 1.15
CA GLN A 196 -0.45 22.86 1.82
C GLN A 196 -1.73 22.14 2.24
N ALA A 197 -1.95 22.01 3.55
CA ALA A 197 -3.06 21.26 4.10
C ALA A 197 -4.31 21.62 3.30
N SER A 198 -4.88 20.63 2.61
CA SER A 198 -6.03 20.89 1.79
C SER A 198 -7.16 21.30 2.75
N ASN A 199 -7.67 22.52 2.63
CA ASN A 199 -8.66 23.06 3.57
C ASN A 199 -10.10 22.64 3.25
N HIS A 200 -10.30 21.58 2.45
CA HIS A 200 -11.64 21.23 2.00
C HIS A 200 -11.92 19.77 2.29
N HIS A 201 -13.01 19.57 3.02
CA HIS A 201 -13.58 18.25 3.26
C HIS A 201 -14.96 18.16 2.62
N LEU A 202 -15.23 17.01 2.03
CA LEU A 202 -16.52 16.70 1.44
C LEU A 202 -17.21 15.63 2.29
N PHE A 203 -18.15 16.06 3.11
CA PHE A 203 -19.00 15.16 3.87
C PHE A 203 -20.18 14.73 3.01
N VAL A 204 -20.41 13.43 2.86
CA VAL A 204 -21.52 12.84 2.09
C VAL A 204 -22.34 11.99 3.03
N GLN A 205 -23.64 12.25 3.15
CA GLN A 205 -24.57 11.41 3.93
C GLN A 205 -25.74 10.97 3.09
N MET A 206 -25.95 9.66 3.01
CA MET A 206 -27.09 9.05 2.33
C MET A 206 -28.33 9.02 3.23
N LYS A 207 -29.44 9.64 2.80
CA LYS A 207 -30.71 9.60 3.53
C LYS A 207 -31.60 8.46 3.07
N SER A 208 -31.89 8.40 1.77
CA SER A 208 -32.78 7.39 1.20
C SER A 208 -32.59 7.28 -0.31
N LEU A 209 -32.94 6.11 -0.84
CA LEU A 209 -33.20 5.92 -2.25
C LEU A 209 -34.70 5.68 -2.41
N MET A 210 -35.41 6.63 -3.01
CA MET A 210 -36.83 6.43 -3.28
C MET A 210 -36.99 5.42 -4.42
N CYS A 211 -37.43 4.21 -4.08
CA CYS A 211 -37.80 3.22 -5.08
C CYS A 211 -39.06 2.47 -4.65
N SER A 212 -40.19 2.78 -5.27
CA SER A 212 -41.47 2.14 -4.97
C SER A 212 -41.57 0.70 -5.47
N ASN A 213 -40.74 0.26 -6.43
CA ASN A 213 -41.01 -0.96 -7.21
C ASN A 213 -39.90 -2.02 -7.18
N LEU A 214 -38.76 -1.84 -6.50
CA LEU A 214 -37.65 -2.81 -6.58
C LEU A 214 -37.83 -4.02 -5.66
N GLY A 215 -38.33 -3.83 -4.44
CA GLY A 215 -38.58 -4.92 -3.47
C GLY A 215 -37.33 -5.74 -3.07
N GLU A 216 -36.12 -5.28 -3.44
CA GLU A 216 -34.84 -5.96 -3.24
C GLU A 216 -33.91 -5.13 -2.36
N GLU A 217 -32.98 -5.79 -1.68
CA GLU A 217 -31.92 -5.06 -0.96
C GLU A 217 -30.95 -4.43 -1.95
N LEU A 218 -30.34 -3.31 -1.56
CA LEU A 218 -29.44 -2.58 -2.45
C LEU A 218 -28.09 -2.36 -1.77
N GLU A 219 -27.06 -2.29 -2.60
CA GLU A 219 -25.75 -1.81 -2.23
C GLU A 219 -25.44 -0.56 -3.03
N VAL A 220 -25.05 0.50 -2.33
CA VAL A 220 -24.75 1.82 -2.89
C VAL A 220 -23.28 2.10 -2.62
N ILE A 221 -22.57 2.51 -3.67
CA ILE A 221 -21.13 2.71 -3.66
C ILE A 221 -20.83 4.13 -4.10
N PHE A 222 -20.22 4.92 -3.21
CA PHE A 222 -19.79 6.29 -3.48
C PHE A 222 -18.28 6.34 -3.75
N SER A 223 -17.87 7.12 -4.75
CA SER A 223 -16.45 7.42 -5.01
C SER A 223 -16.28 8.74 -5.75
N LEU A 224 -15.13 9.38 -5.58
CA LEU A 224 -14.69 10.52 -6.38
C LEU A 224 -14.00 10.04 -7.65
N PHE A 225 -14.33 10.67 -8.77
CA PHE A 225 -13.88 10.31 -10.10
C PHE A 225 -13.34 11.55 -10.83
N ASP A 226 -12.14 11.43 -11.39
CA ASP A 226 -11.54 12.44 -12.26
C ASP A 226 -11.85 12.08 -13.72
N SER A 227 -12.64 12.90 -14.42
CA SER A 227 -13.00 12.62 -15.80
C SER A 227 -11.92 12.97 -16.82
N LYS A 228 -10.87 13.71 -16.43
CA LYS A 228 -9.72 13.99 -17.32
C LYS A 228 -8.81 12.78 -17.41
N GLU A 229 -8.45 12.23 -16.24
CA GLU A 229 -7.61 11.03 -16.12
C GLU A 229 -8.42 9.73 -16.24
N ASN A 230 -9.75 9.85 -16.30
CA ASN A 230 -10.69 8.75 -16.42
C ASN A 230 -10.50 7.64 -15.37
N ARG A 231 -10.30 8.04 -14.11
CA ARG A 231 -10.02 7.10 -13.01
C ARG A 231 -10.63 7.56 -11.69
N PRO A 232 -10.96 6.61 -10.79
CA PRO A 232 -11.31 6.95 -9.41
C PRO A 232 -10.09 7.55 -8.68
N ILE A 233 -10.34 8.58 -7.87
CA ILE A 233 -9.31 9.27 -7.08
C ILE A 233 -9.50 9.10 -5.56
N SER A 234 -10.61 8.48 -5.14
CA SER A 234 -10.86 8.13 -3.74
C SER A 234 -11.06 6.64 -3.55
N GLU A 235 -10.99 6.19 -2.31
CA GLU A 235 -11.56 4.92 -1.90
C GLU A 235 -13.09 4.88 -2.12
N ARG A 236 -13.64 3.67 -2.11
CA ARG A 236 -15.07 3.43 -2.31
C ARG A 236 -15.76 3.29 -0.96
N PHE A 237 -16.77 4.13 -0.73
CA PHE A 237 -17.63 4.03 0.44
C PHE A 237 -18.87 3.17 0.12
N PHE A 238 -19.06 2.08 0.89
CA PHE A 238 -20.10 1.09 0.66
C PHE A 238 -21.22 1.20 1.70
N LEU A 239 -22.46 1.18 1.24
CA LEU A 239 -23.66 1.24 2.08
C LEU A 239 -24.70 0.22 1.62
N ARG A 240 -25.39 -0.44 2.57
CA ARG A 240 -26.54 -1.31 2.28
C ARG A 240 -27.87 -0.65 2.63
N LEU A 241 -28.79 -0.67 1.68
CA LEU A 241 -30.20 -0.31 1.88
C LEU A 241 -31.06 -1.57 2.01
N ASN A 242 -32.17 -1.43 2.73
CA ASN A 242 -33.22 -2.42 2.81
C ASN A 242 -34.13 -2.38 1.56
N ARG A 243 -35.14 -3.25 1.52
CA ARG A 243 -36.10 -3.37 0.41
C ARG A 243 -36.94 -2.13 0.14
N ASN A 244 -36.98 -1.21 1.10
CA ASN A 244 -37.70 0.05 1.02
C ASN A 244 -36.77 1.22 0.60
N GLY A 245 -35.51 0.93 0.27
CA GLY A 245 -34.53 1.94 -0.12
C GLY A 245 -34.00 2.79 1.04
N LEU A 246 -34.18 2.34 2.29
CA LEU A 246 -33.67 3.02 3.49
C LEU A 246 -32.41 2.33 4.02
N PRO A 247 -31.47 3.06 4.66
CA PRO A 247 -30.31 2.46 5.31
C PRO A 247 -30.72 1.37 6.31
N LYS A 248 -30.01 0.22 6.30
CA LYS A 248 -30.35 -0.91 7.20
C LYS A 248 -30.19 -0.60 8.70
N ALA A 249 -29.39 0.41 9.05
CA ALA A 249 -29.16 0.85 10.42
C ALA A 249 -29.36 2.37 10.51
N PRO A 250 -30.62 2.86 10.54
CA PRO A 250 -30.92 4.29 10.54
C PRO A 250 -30.41 4.99 11.81
N ASP A 251 -30.37 4.30 12.94
CA ASP A 251 -29.93 4.84 14.24
C ASP A 251 -28.41 5.07 14.34
N LYS A 252 -27.65 4.69 13.31
CA LYS A 252 -26.19 4.77 13.27
C LYS A 252 -25.74 5.69 12.12
N PRO A 253 -25.70 7.02 12.33
CA PRO A 253 -25.35 8.00 11.30
C PRO A 253 -24.00 7.72 10.63
N GLU A 254 -23.02 7.26 11.40
CA GLU A 254 -21.68 6.89 10.94
C GLU A 254 -21.66 5.77 9.91
N ARG A 255 -22.73 4.97 9.80
CA ARG A 255 -22.84 3.87 8.83
C ARG A 255 -23.39 4.30 7.48
N HIS A 256 -23.88 5.53 7.37
CA HIS A 256 -24.46 6.05 6.14
C HIS A 256 -23.92 7.42 5.75
N CYS A 257 -22.78 7.80 6.32
CA CYS A 257 -22.01 8.95 5.87
C CYS A 257 -20.53 8.60 5.65
N SER A 258 -19.86 9.39 4.82
CA SER A 258 -18.42 9.33 4.56
C SER A 258 -17.86 10.75 4.49
N LEU A 259 -16.56 10.89 4.80
CA LEU A 259 -15.83 12.14 4.72
C LEU A 259 -14.66 11.95 3.75
N PHE A 260 -14.71 12.59 2.59
CA PHE A 260 -13.57 12.66 1.69
C PHE A 260 -12.69 13.84 2.11
N VAL A 261 -11.44 13.55 2.43
CA VAL A 261 -10.42 14.50 2.89
C VAL A 261 -9.38 14.73 1.80
N ASP A 262 -8.43 15.64 2.05
CA ASP A 262 -7.30 15.91 1.16
C ASP A 262 -7.67 16.43 -0.24
N LEU A 263 -8.77 17.20 -0.34
CA LEU A 263 -9.22 17.83 -1.58
C LEU A 263 -8.60 19.23 -1.77
N GLY A 264 -7.68 19.35 -2.73
CA GLY A 264 -7.05 20.63 -3.07
C GLY A 264 -8.01 21.65 -3.71
N SER A 265 -7.85 22.94 -3.42
CA SER A 265 -8.67 24.01 -4.04
C SER A 265 -8.50 24.10 -5.58
N SER A 266 -7.39 23.61 -6.11
CA SER A 266 -7.14 23.49 -7.56
C SER A 266 -7.82 22.26 -8.15
N GLU A 267 -7.98 21.18 -7.38
CA GLU A 267 -8.64 19.94 -7.78
C GLU A 267 -10.16 20.09 -7.77
N LEU A 268 -10.71 20.77 -6.76
CA LEU A 268 -12.14 21.07 -6.65
C LEU A 268 -12.71 21.90 -7.82
N ARG A 269 -11.84 22.57 -8.59
CA ARG A 269 -12.19 23.31 -9.82
C ARG A 269 -11.99 22.50 -11.10
N ARG A 270 -11.54 21.25 -11.01
CA ARG A 270 -11.39 20.32 -12.15
C ARG A 270 -12.69 19.58 -12.41
N ASP A 271 -12.70 18.78 -13.47
CA ASP A 271 -13.79 17.89 -13.85
C ASP A 271 -13.85 16.65 -12.93
N ILE A 272 -14.04 16.90 -11.62
CA ILE A 272 -14.19 15.88 -10.59
C ILE A 272 -15.67 15.69 -10.27
N TYR A 273 -16.08 14.44 -10.20
CA TYR A 273 -17.45 14.04 -9.97
C TYR A 273 -17.56 13.06 -8.79
N ILE A 274 -18.64 13.19 -8.02
CA ILE A 274 -19.11 12.11 -7.15
C ILE A 274 -19.85 11.13 -8.05
N THR A 275 -19.42 9.88 -8.03
CA THR A 275 -20.08 8.77 -8.72
C THR A 275 -20.76 7.88 -7.70
N VAL A 276 -21.99 7.48 -7.99
CA VAL A 276 -22.79 6.61 -7.13
C VAL A 276 -23.24 5.42 -7.94
N HIS A 277 -22.66 4.25 -7.67
CA HIS A 277 -23.06 3.00 -8.29
C HIS A 277 -24.04 2.25 -7.40
N ILE A 278 -25.17 1.84 -7.96
CA ILE A 278 -26.22 1.12 -7.25
C ILE A 278 -26.30 -0.30 -7.82
N ILE A 279 -26.21 -1.27 -6.92
CA ILE A 279 -26.25 -2.70 -7.22
C ILE A 279 -27.44 -3.29 -6.46
N ARG A 280 -28.32 -4.00 -7.16
CA ARG A 280 -29.42 -4.74 -6.53
C ARG A 280 -28.95 -6.12 -6.11
N ILE A 281 -29.35 -6.53 -4.91
CA ILE A 281 -29.04 -7.81 -4.29
C ILE A 281 -30.34 -8.62 -4.24
N GLY A 282 -30.43 -9.63 -5.10
CA GLY A 282 -31.66 -10.41 -5.28
C GLY A 282 -31.44 -11.69 -6.05
N ARG A 283 -32.54 -12.32 -6.49
CA ARG A 283 -32.50 -13.56 -7.28
C ARG A 283 -32.04 -13.27 -8.70
N MET A 284 -31.51 -14.25 -9.42
CA MET A 284 -31.17 -14.06 -10.83
C MET A 284 -32.45 -13.79 -11.66
N GLY A 285 -32.37 -12.88 -12.65
CA GLY A 285 -33.52 -12.59 -13.52
C GLY A 285 -33.66 -13.63 -14.62
N ALA A 286 -34.89 -14.15 -14.80
CA ALA A 286 -35.32 -15.18 -15.76
C ALA A 286 -34.74 -16.60 -15.55
N GLY A 287 -35.58 -17.53 -15.06
CA GLY A 287 -35.33 -18.98 -15.11
C GLY A 287 -35.44 -19.74 -13.79
N GLU A 288 -35.35 -19.06 -12.63
CA GLU A 288 -35.43 -19.76 -11.34
C GLU A 288 -36.87 -20.04 -10.90
N LYS A 289 -37.22 -21.33 -10.76
CA LYS A 289 -38.46 -21.76 -10.08
C LYS A 289 -38.44 -21.24 -8.64
N LYS A 290 -39.57 -20.73 -8.16
CA LYS A 290 -39.75 -19.99 -6.88
C LYS A 290 -39.19 -20.67 -5.60
N ASN A 291 -38.86 -21.98 -5.63
CA ASN A 291 -38.73 -22.82 -4.43
C ASN A 291 -37.36 -23.50 -4.22
N ALA A 292 -36.26 -23.13 -4.90
CA ALA A 292 -35.02 -23.92 -4.78
C ALA A 292 -33.70 -23.17 -4.54
N CYS A 293 -33.65 -21.83 -4.50
CA CYS A 293 -32.37 -21.13 -4.38
C CYS A 293 -32.43 -19.97 -3.37
N SER A 294 -31.63 -20.06 -2.31
CA SER A 294 -31.41 -19.00 -1.30
C SER A 294 -30.24 -18.06 -1.66
N VAL A 295 -29.56 -18.31 -2.79
CA VAL A 295 -28.39 -17.54 -3.21
C VAL A 295 -28.81 -16.16 -3.70
N GLN A 296 -28.21 -15.13 -3.11
CA GLN A 296 -28.40 -13.74 -3.52
C GLN A 296 -27.29 -13.32 -4.49
N TYR A 297 -27.68 -12.74 -5.62
CA TYR A 297 -26.78 -12.26 -6.65
C TYR A 297 -26.73 -10.73 -6.65
N ARG A 298 -25.53 -10.20 -6.87
CA ARG A 298 -25.27 -8.77 -7.09
C ARG A 298 -25.45 -8.48 -8.58
N ARG A 299 -26.38 -7.61 -8.93
CA ARG A 299 -26.65 -7.22 -10.32
C ARG A 299 -26.61 -5.71 -10.46
N PRO A 300 -26.04 -5.16 -11.55
CA PRO A 300 -26.14 -3.75 -11.86
C PRO A 300 -27.59 -3.25 -11.77
N PHE A 301 -27.77 -2.08 -11.15
CA PHE A 301 -29.08 -1.41 -11.11
C PHE A 301 -29.01 -0.07 -11.83
N GLY A 302 -28.12 0.82 -11.42
CA GLY A 302 -27.99 2.13 -12.02
C GLY A 302 -26.86 2.95 -11.44
N CYS A 303 -26.63 4.12 -12.02
CA CYS A 303 -25.60 5.05 -11.58
C CYS A 303 -26.13 6.48 -11.51
N ALA A 304 -25.69 7.24 -10.52
CA ALA A 304 -25.89 8.69 -10.44
C ALA A 304 -24.53 9.38 -10.39
N VAL A 305 -24.47 10.60 -10.94
CA VAL A 305 -23.25 11.40 -10.97
C VAL A 305 -23.56 12.83 -10.56
N LEU A 306 -22.70 13.43 -9.75
CA LEU A 306 -22.78 14.83 -9.32
C LEU A 306 -21.43 15.54 -9.56
N SER A 307 -21.45 16.67 -10.26
CA SER A 307 -20.29 17.55 -10.42
C SER A 307 -19.97 18.26 -9.10
N ILE A 308 -18.70 18.19 -8.67
CA ILE A 308 -18.27 18.93 -7.48
C ILE A 308 -18.26 20.44 -7.77
N ALA A 309 -17.93 20.86 -8.99
CA ALA A 309 -17.99 22.27 -9.36
C ALA A 309 -19.40 22.85 -9.19
N ASP A 310 -20.44 22.09 -9.57
CA ASP A 310 -21.84 22.52 -9.46
C ASP A 310 -22.23 22.70 -7.98
N LEU A 311 -21.75 21.81 -7.11
CA LEU A 311 -21.92 21.90 -5.67
C LEU A 311 -21.23 23.13 -5.07
N LEU A 312 -20.07 23.54 -5.58
CA LEU A 312 -19.34 24.71 -5.09
C LEU A 312 -19.97 26.03 -5.49
N THR A 313 -20.70 26.06 -6.61
CA THR A 313 -21.41 27.25 -7.11
C THR A 313 -22.83 27.38 -6.57
N GLY A 314 -23.40 26.31 -6.00
CA GLY A 314 -24.77 26.29 -5.49
C GLY A 314 -24.90 26.89 -4.09
N GLU A 315 -25.95 27.69 -3.86
CA GLU A 315 -26.38 28.08 -2.51
C GLU A 315 -27.12 26.92 -1.83
N THR A 316 -26.43 25.89 -1.34
CA THR A 316 -27.11 24.72 -0.76
C THR A 316 -26.90 24.61 0.75
N LYS A 317 -27.93 25.02 1.51
CA LYS A 317 -28.18 24.58 2.90
C LYS A 317 -29.03 23.29 2.97
N ASP A 318 -29.55 22.85 1.83
CA ASP A 318 -30.54 21.76 1.74
C ASP A 318 -29.97 20.47 1.15
N ASP A 319 -30.72 19.39 1.31
CA ASP A 319 -30.38 18.06 0.80
C ASP A 319 -30.43 18.01 -0.74
N LEU A 320 -29.47 17.33 -1.34
CA LEU A 320 -29.38 17.16 -2.79
C LEU A 320 -30.13 15.91 -3.25
N ILE A 321 -30.88 16.07 -4.33
CA ILE A 321 -31.58 15.00 -5.04
C ILE A 321 -30.81 14.67 -6.32
N LEU A 322 -30.23 13.47 -6.38
CA LEU A 322 -29.56 12.97 -7.59
C LEU A 322 -30.49 12.06 -8.40
N LYS A 323 -30.47 12.25 -9.72
CA LYS A 323 -31.15 11.39 -10.69
C LYS A 323 -30.33 10.12 -10.93
N VAL A 324 -30.98 8.97 -10.84
CA VAL A 324 -30.36 7.67 -11.13
C VAL A 324 -30.64 7.27 -12.57
N TYR A 325 -29.59 6.95 -13.31
CA TYR A 325 -29.64 6.40 -14.66
C TYR A 325 -29.57 4.89 -14.58
N MET A 326 -30.59 4.21 -15.10
CA MET A 326 -30.66 2.75 -15.03
C MET A 326 -29.67 2.08 -15.98
N CYS A 327 -29.09 0.97 -15.54
CA CYS A 327 -28.25 0.13 -16.39
C CYS A 327 -29.15 -0.77 -17.26
N ASN A 328 -29.22 -0.47 -18.55
CA ASN A 328 -29.97 -1.27 -19.53
C ASN A 328 -29.13 -2.44 -20.09
N THR A 329 -27.80 -2.28 -20.12
CA THR A 329 -26.85 -3.23 -20.72
C THR A 329 -25.73 -3.53 -19.74
N GLU A 330 -25.72 -4.72 -19.14
CA GLU A 330 -24.75 -5.08 -18.09
C GLU A 330 -23.29 -5.06 -18.59
N SER A 331 -23.04 -5.34 -19.87
CA SER A 331 -21.69 -5.32 -20.45
C SER A 331 -21.04 -3.93 -20.45
N GLU A 332 -21.84 -2.86 -20.36
CA GLU A 332 -21.36 -1.48 -20.32
C GLU A 332 -21.33 -0.90 -18.89
N TRP A 333 -21.61 -1.71 -17.87
CA TRP A 333 -21.70 -1.24 -16.48
C TRP A 333 -20.44 -0.52 -16.00
N TYR A 334 -19.25 -0.96 -16.45
CA TYR A 334 -17.98 -0.39 -16.02
C TYR A 334 -17.78 1.07 -16.46
N GLN A 335 -18.45 1.53 -17.53
CA GLN A 335 -18.31 2.86 -18.12
C GLN A 335 -19.59 3.72 -18.01
N ILE A 336 -20.60 3.26 -17.27
CA ILE A 336 -21.89 3.96 -17.16
C ILE A 336 -21.72 5.39 -16.62
N HIS A 337 -20.87 5.60 -15.62
CA HIS A 337 -20.60 6.92 -15.04
C HIS A 337 -19.92 7.85 -16.04
N GLU A 338 -18.99 7.36 -16.87
CA GLU A 338 -18.39 8.14 -17.94
C GLU A 338 -19.41 8.58 -18.98
N ASN A 339 -20.31 7.68 -19.37
CA ASN A 339 -21.33 7.99 -20.36
C ASN A 339 -22.31 9.06 -19.85
N ILE A 340 -22.64 9.02 -18.55
CA ILE A 340 -23.45 10.06 -17.89
C ILE A 340 -22.68 11.40 -17.87
N ILE A 341 -21.40 11.40 -17.49
CA ILE A 341 -20.55 12.60 -17.46
C ILE A 341 -20.46 13.24 -18.86
N LYS A 342 -20.20 12.43 -19.89
CA LYS A 342 -20.10 12.86 -21.30
C LYS A 342 -21.46 13.19 -21.93
N LYS A 343 -22.56 13.12 -21.16
CA LYS A 343 -23.94 13.37 -21.61
C LYS A 343 -24.34 12.52 -22.84
N LEU A 344 -23.81 11.31 -22.95
CA LEU A 344 -24.18 10.33 -23.99
C LEU A 344 -25.52 9.65 -23.65
N ASN A 345 -26.50 10.47 -23.26
CA ASN A 345 -27.76 10.10 -22.60
C ASN A 345 -28.76 9.38 -23.53
N ALA A 346 -28.52 9.38 -24.84
CA ALA A 346 -29.42 8.72 -25.80
C ALA A 346 -29.54 7.20 -25.61
N ARG A 347 -28.62 6.57 -24.84
CA ARG A 347 -28.59 5.12 -24.59
C ARG A 347 -29.12 4.70 -23.21
N TYR A 348 -29.37 5.65 -22.30
CA TYR A 348 -29.79 5.36 -20.93
C TYR A 348 -31.12 6.08 -20.64
N ASN A 349 -32.11 5.32 -20.17
CA ASN A 349 -33.40 5.91 -19.83
C ASN A 349 -33.26 6.76 -18.55
N LEU A 350 -33.43 8.08 -18.66
CA LEU A 350 -33.75 8.93 -17.52
C LEU A 350 -35.14 8.51 -17.01
N THR A 351 -35.26 8.26 -15.71
CA THR A 351 -36.58 8.09 -15.09
C THR A 351 -37.33 9.42 -15.11
N GLY A 352 -38.36 9.49 -15.98
CA GLY A 352 -39.40 10.52 -15.97
C GLY A 352 -38.98 11.88 -16.54
N SER A 353 -39.09 12.04 -17.87
CA SER A 353 -39.38 13.36 -18.45
C SER A 353 -40.89 13.54 -18.36
N ASN A 354 -41.36 14.51 -17.58
CA ASN A 354 -42.49 15.41 -17.88
C ASN A 354 -42.81 16.31 -16.69
N ALA A 355 -42.92 17.62 -16.97
CA ALA A 355 -43.62 18.68 -16.23
C ALA A 355 -43.31 18.80 -14.72
N GLY A 356 -42.64 19.87 -14.29
CA GLY A 356 -43.36 21.11 -13.97
C GLY A 356 -43.31 21.32 -12.45
N GLU A 357 -43.15 22.56 -12.03
CA GLU A 357 -43.09 23.10 -10.66
C GLU A 357 -43.77 22.31 -9.53
N CYS A 358 -43.17 22.38 -8.33
CA CYS A 358 -43.82 22.81 -7.07
C CYS A 358 -42.79 22.66 -5.92
N VAL A 359 -42.21 23.75 -5.39
CA VAL A 359 -42.71 24.63 -4.31
C VAL A 359 -42.67 23.94 -2.94
N GLY A 360 -42.04 24.61 -1.98
CA GLY A 360 -41.79 24.10 -0.64
C GLY A 360 -42.94 24.25 0.36
N LEU A 361 -42.63 23.73 1.56
CA LEU A 361 -43.29 23.89 2.87
C LEU A 361 -44.69 23.29 3.11
N ALA A 362 -44.70 22.47 4.17
CA ALA A 362 -45.73 22.23 5.19
C ALA A 362 -46.87 21.20 4.96
N ASP A 363 -46.96 20.32 5.98
CA ASP A 363 -48.10 19.64 6.61
C ASP A 363 -49.13 18.79 5.83
N SER A 364 -49.25 17.55 6.33
CA SER A 364 -50.38 16.59 6.26
C SER A 364 -50.52 15.68 5.02
N PRO A 365 -51.11 14.47 5.18
CA PRO A 365 -50.90 13.34 4.27
C PRO A 365 -52.10 13.07 3.37
N SER A 366 -51.91 13.04 2.06
CA SER A 366 -52.68 12.14 1.16
C SER A 366 -52.15 12.22 -0.28
N THR A 367 -52.22 11.08 -0.96
CA THR A 367 -52.05 10.89 -2.43
C THR A 367 -50.63 11.04 -3.00
N PHE A 368 -49.86 9.94 -2.99
CA PHE A 368 -48.64 9.81 -3.81
C PHE A 368 -49.00 9.21 -5.19
N HIS A 369 -48.99 10.05 -6.23
CA HIS A 369 -48.81 9.59 -7.61
C HIS A 369 -47.30 9.47 -7.91
N PHE A 370 -46.94 8.32 -8.51
CA PHE A 370 -45.65 7.90 -9.09
C PHE A 370 -44.42 8.81 -8.84
N SER A 371 -43.57 8.39 -7.90
CA SER A 371 -42.31 9.09 -7.58
C SER A 371 -41.13 8.55 -8.43
N PRO A 372 -40.25 9.42 -8.96
CA PRO A 372 -39.04 9.01 -9.67
C PRO A 372 -37.95 8.47 -8.72
N PHE A 373 -36.96 7.74 -9.28
CA PHE A 373 -35.83 7.21 -8.51
C PHE A 373 -34.90 8.36 -8.09
N ILE A 374 -35.02 8.75 -6.83
CA ILE A 374 -34.32 9.90 -6.24
C ILE A 374 -33.35 9.39 -5.18
N LEU A 375 -32.09 9.78 -5.33
CA LEU A 375 -31.04 9.57 -4.32
C LEU A 375 -30.88 10.85 -3.51
N HIS A 376 -31.16 10.78 -2.21
CA HIS A 376 -31.15 11.95 -1.33
C HIS A 376 -29.88 11.99 -0.49
N ILE A 377 -29.05 13.02 -0.67
CA ILE A 377 -27.72 13.14 -0.04
C ILE A 377 -27.57 14.50 0.62
N CYS A 378 -27.09 14.54 1.86
CA CYS A 378 -26.57 15.79 2.44
C CYS A 378 -25.08 15.91 2.11
N VAL A 379 -24.69 17.02 1.47
CA VAL A 379 -23.29 17.32 1.20
C VAL A 379 -22.87 18.59 1.93
N ARG A 380 -21.84 18.51 2.77
CA ARG A 380 -21.35 19.67 3.54
C ARG A 380 -19.87 19.92 3.32
N ARG A 381 -19.52 21.19 3.16
CA ARG A 381 -18.16 21.70 3.18
C ARG A 381 -17.78 22.02 4.63
N ARG A 382 -16.61 21.58 5.06
CA ARG A 382 -15.92 22.11 6.23
C ARG A 382 -14.60 22.69 5.80
#